data_AF-A0A5B8V671-F1
#
_entry.id   AF-A0A5B8V671-F1
#
_cell.length_a   1.000
_cell.length_b   1.000
_cell.length_c   1.000
_cell.angle_alpha   90.00
_cell.angle_beta   90.00
_cell.angle_gamma   90.00
#
_symmetry.space_group_name_H-M   'P 1'
#
loop_
_entity.id
_entity.type
_entity.pdbx_description
1 polymer ?
#
loop_
_entity_poly.entity_id
_entity_poly.type
_entity_poly.pdbx_seq_one_letter_code
_entity_poly.pdbx_strand_id
1 'polypeptide(L)'
;MENITETTKAKPKSKTRKRLWEFCNSSLGIWVLSTIFIGLITFSYQNFSQIYKEQTDKNKEIKSLEIEINRRLFIFNSEITEVAKVDTSKKSYPSKIEDAIRKVNSKNCYVFEQFRKRKLSSLLYELYALLPEKNKAVAYEAFEKMFIIEQFPAKINKNTKSDKATGYFDEIVTYTKTSLDIKDWNK
;
A
#
# COMPACT_ATOMS: atom_id res chain seq x y z
N MET A 1 -14.14 84.10 11.10
CA MET A 1 -14.66 82.74 11.36
C MET A 1 -15.21 82.22 10.04
N GLU A 2 -14.37 81.55 9.26
CA GLU A 2 -14.75 80.97 7.96
C GLU A 2 -15.25 79.55 8.18
N ASN A 3 -16.47 79.30 7.70
CA ASN A 3 -17.14 78.00 7.76
C ASN A 3 -16.74 77.22 6.49
N ILE A 4 -15.85 76.24 6.64
CA ILE A 4 -15.44 75.35 5.54
C ILE A 4 -16.55 74.31 5.36
N THR A 5 -17.41 74.52 4.38
CA THR A 5 -18.43 73.56 3.96
C THR A 5 -17.78 72.48 3.10
N GLU A 6 -17.38 71.36 3.73
CA GLU A 6 -17.00 70.14 3.03
C GLU A 6 -18.18 69.60 2.22
N THR A 7 -18.14 69.82 0.91
CA THR A 7 -19.04 69.20 -0.06
C THR A 7 -18.59 67.75 -0.29
N THR A 8 -19.11 66.84 0.52
CA THR A 8 -18.95 65.40 0.32
C THR A 8 -19.64 64.97 -0.98
N LYS A 9 -18.86 64.87 -2.06
CA LYS A 9 -19.32 64.35 -3.36
C LYS A 9 -19.85 62.92 -3.18
N ALA A 10 -21.18 62.77 -3.22
CA ALA A 10 -21.84 61.48 -3.18
C ALA A 10 -21.38 60.59 -4.35
N LYS A 11 -20.73 59.46 -4.05
CA LYS A 11 -20.34 58.49 -5.06
C LYS A 11 -21.60 57.96 -5.78
N PRO A 12 -21.64 57.95 -7.11
CA PRO A 12 -22.81 57.46 -7.85
C PRO A 12 -23.04 55.98 -7.51
N LYS A 13 -24.22 55.67 -6.97
CA LYS A 13 -24.64 54.28 -6.71
C LYS A 13 -24.63 53.51 -8.04
N SER A 14 -23.84 52.44 -8.14
CA SER A 14 -23.66 51.69 -9.38
C SER A 14 -24.98 51.00 -9.80
N LYS A 15 -25.56 51.46 -10.90
CA LYS A 15 -26.81 50.90 -11.48
C LYS A 15 -26.68 49.40 -11.81
N THR A 16 -25.46 48.92 -12.01
CA THR A 16 -25.13 47.53 -12.34
C THR A 16 -25.49 46.55 -11.22
N ARG A 17 -25.31 46.93 -9.95
CA ARG A 17 -25.59 46.04 -8.81
C ARG A 17 -27.09 45.75 -8.68
N LYS A 18 -27.93 46.76 -8.93
CA LYS A 18 -29.40 46.61 -8.83
C LYS A 18 -29.93 45.64 -9.88
N ARG A 19 -29.43 45.73 -11.13
CA ARG A 19 -29.81 44.83 -12.23
C ARG A 19 -29.39 43.38 -11.98
N LEU A 20 -28.20 43.15 -11.41
CA LEU A 20 -27.75 41.80 -11.06
C LEU A 20 -28.67 41.17 -10.01
N TRP A 21 -29.06 41.95 -9.01
CA TRP A 21 -29.97 41.52 -7.95
C TRP A 21 -31.38 41.23 -8.47
N GLU A 22 -31.88 42.06 -9.39
CA GLU A 22 -33.17 41.83 -10.08
C GLU A 22 -33.11 40.55 -10.94
N PHE A 23 -32.00 40.29 -11.62
CA PHE A 23 -31.81 39.05 -12.39
C PHE A 23 -31.79 37.81 -11.48
N CYS A 24 -31.04 37.81 -10.38
CA CYS A 24 -30.98 36.68 -9.44
C CYS A 24 -32.35 36.34 -8.83
N ASN A 25 -33.24 37.32 -8.68
CA ASN A 25 -34.60 37.12 -8.19
C ASN A 25 -35.64 36.85 -9.29
N SER A 26 -35.25 36.92 -10.56
CA SER A 26 -36.13 36.53 -11.67
C SER A 26 -36.28 35.00 -11.73
N SER A 27 -37.39 34.51 -12.30
CA SER A 27 -37.61 33.06 -12.48
C SER A 27 -36.49 32.39 -13.28
N LEU A 28 -35.98 33.06 -14.31
CA LEU A 28 -34.83 32.61 -15.10
C LEU A 28 -33.55 32.54 -14.25
N GLY A 29 -33.28 33.56 -13.44
CA GLY A 29 -32.09 33.60 -12.58
C GLY A 29 -32.08 32.50 -11.52
N ILE A 30 -33.23 32.25 -10.87
CA ILE A 30 -33.40 31.16 -9.90
C ILE A 30 -33.21 29.80 -10.59
N TRP A 31 -33.74 29.64 -11.81
CA TRP A 31 -33.53 28.42 -12.59
C TRP A 31 -32.06 28.18 -12.92
N VAL A 32 -31.33 29.20 -13.38
CA VAL A 32 -29.87 29.11 -13.64
C VAL A 32 -29.11 28.82 -12.34
N LEU A 33 -29.44 29.49 -11.24
CA LEU A 33 -28.75 29.27 -9.96
C LEU A 33 -28.99 27.85 -9.44
N SER A 34 -30.19 27.30 -9.64
CA SER A 34 -30.53 25.93 -9.26
C SER A 34 -29.74 24.90 -10.06
N THR A 35 -29.62 25.08 -11.38
CA THR A 35 -28.83 24.16 -12.21
C THR A 35 -27.35 24.20 -11.85
N ILE A 36 -26.79 25.39 -11.60
CA ILE A 36 -25.42 25.54 -11.10
C ILE A 36 -25.26 24.86 -9.74
N PHE A 37 -26.18 25.10 -8.80
CA PHE A 37 -26.11 24.52 -7.46
C PHE A 37 -26.20 22.99 -7.47
N ILE A 38 -27.14 22.43 -8.24
CA ILE A 38 -27.25 20.98 -8.43
C ILE A 38 -25.97 20.43 -9.06
N GLY A 39 -25.43 21.10 -10.08
CA GLY A 39 -24.17 20.71 -10.72
C GLY A 39 -23.00 20.66 -9.74
N LEU A 40 -22.87 21.67 -8.87
CA LEU A 40 -21.84 21.73 -7.83
C LEU A 40 -22.01 20.61 -6.80
N ILE A 41 -23.24 20.30 -6.37
CA ILE A 41 -23.51 19.20 -5.44
C ILE A 41 -23.16 17.86 -6.08
N THR A 42 -23.60 17.62 -7.32
CA THR A 42 -23.31 16.37 -8.04
C THR A 42 -21.82 16.17 -8.24
N PHE A 43 -21.11 17.22 -8.67
CA PHE A 43 -19.65 17.18 -8.83
C PHE A 43 -18.94 16.88 -7.50
N SER A 44 -19.34 17.56 -6.42
CA SER A 44 -18.78 17.32 -5.09
C SER A 44 -19.02 15.88 -4.64
N TYR A 45 -20.24 15.38 -4.79
CA TYR A 45 -20.59 14.00 -4.45
C TYR A 45 -19.77 12.96 -5.23
N GLN A 46 -19.61 13.16 -6.55
CA GLN A 46 -18.80 12.26 -7.38
C GLN A 46 -17.34 12.21 -6.91
N ASN A 47 -16.74 13.38 -6.60
CA ASN A 47 -15.38 13.43 -6.09
C ASN A 47 -15.24 12.72 -4.72
N PHE A 48 -16.16 12.95 -3.79
CA PHE A 48 -16.14 12.27 -2.49
C PHE A 48 -16.30 10.76 -2.62
N SER A 49 -17.23 10.32 -3.47
CA SER A 49 -17.46 8.90 -3.75
C SER A 49 -16.22 8.25 -4.37
N GLN A 50 -15.55 8.94 -5.29
CA GLN A 50 -14.32 8.46 -5.92
C GLN A 50 -13.19 8.29 -4.89
N ILE A 51 -12.93 9.30 -4.05
CA ILE A 51 -11.89 9.22 -3.00
C ILE A 51 -12.18 8.05 -2.04
N TYR A 52 -13.45 7.89 -1.63
CA TYR A 52 -13.83 6.80 -0.73
C TYR A 52 -13.64 5.43 -1.38
N LYS A 53 -13.98 5.31 -2.68
CA LYS A 53 -13.79 4.10 -3.45
C LYS A 53 -12.31 3.76 -3.61
N GLU A 54 -11.47 4.72 -3.98
CA GLU A 54 -10.01 4.54 -4.11
C GLU A 54 -9.39 4.08 -2.78
N GLN A 55 -9.77 4.69 -1.66
CA GLN A 55 -9.31 4.27 -0.33
C GLN A 55 -9.78 2.85 0.02
N THR A 56 -11.04 2.53 -0.31
CA THR A 56 -11.62 1.20 -0.06
C THR A 56 -10.91 0.12 -0.89
N ASP A 57 -10.65 0.40 -2.16
CA ASP A 57 -10.00 -0.53 -3.08
C ASP A 57 -8.52 -0.73 -2.70
N LYS A 58 -7.81 0.34 -2.32
CA LYS A 58 -6.46 0.27 -1.74
C LYS A 58 -6.42 -0.60 -0.48
N ASN A 59 -7.38 -0.41 0.45
CA ASN A 59 -7.45 -1.21 1.67
C ASN A 59 -7.74 -2.69 1.40
N LYS A 60 -8.59 -2.99 0.41
CA LYS A 60 -8.83 -4.38 -0.02
C LYS A 60 -7.56 -5.00 -0.59
N GLU A 61 -6.84 -4.26 -1.42
CA GLU A 61 -5.57 -4.72 -2.02
C GLU A 61 -4.52 -5.01 -0.96
N ILE A 62 -4.30 -4.09 -0.01
CA ILE A 62 -3.42 -4.29 1.15
C ILE A 62 -3.81 -5.57 1.90
N LYS A 63 -5.10 -5.73 2.22
CA LYS A 63 -5.59 -6.90 2.96
C LYS A 63 -5.39 -8.21 2.19
N SER A 64 -5.62 -8.20 0.87
CA SER A 64 -5.36 -9.36 0.02
C SER A 64 -3.88 -9.71 -0.01
N LEU A 65 -2.99 -8.72 -0.09
CA LEU A 65 -1.54 -8.92 -0.01
C LEU A 65 -1.11 -9.48 1.34
N GLU A 66 -1.60 -8.92 2.44
CA GLU A 66 -1.30 -9.40 3.80
C GLU A 66 -1.71 -10.86 3.97
N ILE A 67 -2.91 -11.24 3.54
CA ILE A 67 -3.39 -12.63 3.64
C ILE A 67 -2.50 -13.58 2.82
N GLU A 68 -2.16 -13.19 1.59
CA GLU A 68 -1.31 -13.99 0.71
C GLU A 68 0.12 -14.15 1.28
N ILE A 69 0.73 -13.04 1.71
CA ILE A 69 2.08 -13.01 2.30
C ILE A 69 2.11 -13.87 3.56
N ASN A 70 1.13 -13.71 4.46
CA ASN A 70 1.03 -14.50 5.68
C ASN A 70 0.90 -15.99 5.39
N ARG A 71 0.07 -16.38 4.41
CA ARG A 71 -0.06 -17.78 4.01
C ARG A 71 1.26 -18.36 3.52
N ARG A 72 1.95 -17.63 2.65
CA ARG A 72 3.24 -18.07 2.08
C ARG A 72 4.33 -18.16 3.12
N LEU A 73 4.39 -17.19 4.03
CA LEU A 73 5.34 -17.19 5.15
C LEU A 73 5.05 -18.31 6.13
N PHE A 74 3.79 -18.61 6.42
CA PHE A 74 3.42 -19.75 7.25
C PHE A 74 3.96 -21.06 6.66
N ILE A 75 3.77 -21.27 5.35
CA ILE A 75 4.30 -22.45 4.65
C ILE A 75 5.82 -22.45 4.65
N PHE A 76 6.45 -21.30 4.33
CA PHE A 76 7.91 -21.19 4.36
C PHE A 76 8.47 -21.58 5.75
N ASN A 77 7.88 -21.04 6.81
CA ASN A 77 8.28 -21.29 8.19
C ASN A 77 8.08 -22.76 8.58
N SER A 78 7.00 -23.40 8.13
CA SER A 78 6.78 -24.83 8.41
C SER A 78 7.85 -25.70 7.74
N GLU A 79 8.17 -25.44 6.47
CA GLU A 79 9.22 -26.19 5.77
C GLU A 79 10.58 -25.97 6.44
N ILE A 80 10.98 -24.72 6.69
CA ILE A 80 12.28 -24.40 7.29
C ILE A 80 12.42 -25.01 8.69
N THR A 81 11.33 -25.04 9.47
CA THR A 81 11.32 -25.67 10.79
C THR A 81 11.48 -27.19 10.69
N GLU A 82 10.85 -27.83 9.70
CA GLU A 82 11.01 -29.26 9.45
C GLU A 82 12.45 -29.60 9.04
N VAL A 83 13.04 -28.79 8.17
CA VAL A 83 14.44 -28.92 7.74
C VAL A 83 15.40 -28.84 8.93
N ALA A 84 15.18 -27.88 9.83
CA ALA A 84 15.98 -27.71 11.04
C ALA A 84 15.87 -28.89 12.02
N LYS A 85 14.72 -29.59 12.05
CA LYS A 85 14.52 -30.78 12.90
C LYS A 85 15.18 -32.04 12.34
N VAL A 86 15.12 -32.24 11.02
CA VAL A 86 15.51 -33.50 10.37
C VAL A 86 17.02 -33.60 10.13
N ASP A 87 17.71 -32.49 9.87
CA ASP A 87 19.13 -32.52 9.50
C ASP A 87 20.01 -31.73 10.47
N THR A 88 20.67 -32.45 11.38
CA THR A 88 21.70 -31.91 12.29
C THR A 88 23.03 -31.67 11.58
N SER A 89 23.27 -32.30 10.42
CA SER A 89 24.56 -32.24 9.72
C SER A 89 24.77 -30.93 8.96
N LYS A 90 23.74 -30.08 8.86
CA LYS A 90 23.70 -28.79 8.13
C LYS A 90 24.07 -28.84 6.64
N LYS A 91 24.57 -29.98 6.12
CA LYS A 91 25.04 -30.16 4.75
C LYS A 91 23.92 -30.12 3.71
N SER A 92 22.69 -30.52 4.07
CA SER A 92 21.55 -30.52 3.14
C SER A 92 20.69 -29.25 3.18
N TYR A 93 21.05 -28.25 3.99
CA TYR A 93 20.28 -27.00 4.09
C TYR A 93 20.11 -26.28 2.76
N PRO A 94 21.14 -26.09 1.92
CA PRO A 94 20.98 -25.42 0.63
C PRO A 94 19.86 -25.97 -0.26
N SER A 95 19.84 -27.29 -0.47
CA SER A 95 18.83 -27.92 -1.34
C SER A 95 17.44 -27.86 -0.70
N LYS A 96 17.36 -28.08 0.62
CA LYS A 96 16.09 -28.02 1.34
C LYS A 96 15.48 -26.61 1.40
N ILE A 97 16.31 -25.57 1.49
CA ILE A 97 15.86 -24.16 1.37
C ILE A 97 15.35 -23.90 -0.04
N GLU A 98 16.05 -24.39 -1.07
CA GLU A 98 15.58 -24.26 -2.46
C GLU A 98 14.22 -24.94 -2.64
N ASP A 99 14.04 -26.13 -2.09
CA ASP A 99 12.76 -26.86 -2.11
C ASP A 99 11.67 -26.08 -1.38
N ALA A 100 11.96 -25.50 -0.21
CA ALA A 100 11.03 -24.65 0.52
C ALA A 100 10.62 -23.42 -0.29
N ILE A 101 11.58 -22.72 -0.91
CA ILE A 101 11.32 -21.57 -1.80
C ILE A 101 10.47 -21.99 -3.00
N ARG A 102 10.78 -23.14 -3.60
CA ARG A 102 10.04 -23.68 -4.75
C ARG A 102 8.60 -24.05 -4.36
N LYS A 103 8.39 -24.63 -3.18
CA LYS A 103 7.08 -24.98 -2.65
C LYS A 103 6.24 -23.74 -2.38
N VAL A 104 6.81 -22.72 -1.73
CA VAL A 104 6.12 -21.44 -1.47
C VAL A 104 5.71 -20.74 -2.76
N ASN A 105 6.50 -20.86 -3.82
CA ASN A 105 6.20 -20.31 -5.14
C ASN A 105 5.39 -21.28 -6.03
N SER A 106 4.98 -22.44 -5.52
CA SER A 106 4.23 -23.44 -6.28
C SER A 106 2.75 -23.07 -6.40
N LYS A 107 2.07 -23.67 -7.40
CA LYS A 107 0.66 -23.42 -7.68
C LYS A 107 -0.31 -23.90 -6.58
N ASN A 108 0.15 -24.56 -5.54
CA ASN A 108 -0.74 -25.09 -4.50
C ASN A 108 -0.74 -24.24 -3.22
N CYS A 109 0.03 -23.14 -3.19
CA CYS A 109 0.29 -22.37 -1.96
C CYS A 109 -0.32 -20.96 -1.94
N TYR A 110 -0.95 -20.51 -3.02
CA TYR A 110 -1.60 -19.18 -3.07
C TYR A 110 -3.06 -19.24 -2.62
N VAL A 111 -3.53 -18.13 -2.03
CA VAL A 111 -4.94 -17.91 -1.67
C VAL A 111 -5.67 -17.21 -2.80
N PHE A 112 -5.01 -16.24 -3.44
CA PHE A 112 -5.59 -15.47 -4.54
C PHE A 112 -4.94 -15.79 -5.89
N GLU A 113 -5.78 -16.01 -6.89
CA GLU A 113 -5.34 -16.41 -8.24
C GLU A 113 -4.40 -15.39 -8.89
N GLN A 114 -4.65 -14.10 -8.67
CA GLN A 114 -3.82 -13.01 -9.21
C GLN A 114 -2.37 -13.04 -8.74
N PHE A 115 -2.07 -13.67 -7.60
CA PHE A 115 -0.73 -13.72 -7.03
C PHE A 115 0.02 -15.01 -7.39
N ARG A 116 -0.62 -15.97 -8.08
CA ARG A 116 -0.05 -17.28 -8.44
C ARG A 116 1.33 -17.22 -9.10
N LYS A 117 1.57 -16.21 -9.95
CA LYS A 117 2.82 -16.08 -10.73
C LYS A 117 3.84 -15.14 -10.10
N ARG A 118 3.54 -14.55 -8.94
CA ARG A 118 4.37 -13.55 -8.29
C ARG A 118 5.23 -14.20 -7.21
N LYS A 119 6.46 -13.72 -7.06
CA LYS A 119 7.37 -14.12 -5.97
C LYS A 119 6.97 -13.42 -4.68
N LEU A 120 7.34 -13.99 -3.53
CA LEU A 120 7.02 -13.40 -2.23
C LEU A 120 7.68 -12.03 -2.04
N SER A 121 8.93 -11.86 -2.48
CA SER A 121 9.60 -10.55 -2.48
C SER A 121 8.82 -9.47 -3.26
N SER A 122 8.26 -9.83 -4.42
CA SER A 122 7.43 -8.91 -5.23
C SER A 122 6.14 -8.50 -4.53
N LEU A 123 5.53 -9.41 -3.76
CA LEU A 123 4.33 -9.10 -2.98
C LEU A 123 4.67 -8.18 -1.80
N LEU A 124 5.78 -8.42 -1.11
CA LEU A 124 6.27 -7.56 -0.03
C LEU A 124 6.59 -6.15 -0.52
N TYR A 125 7.20 -6.02 -1.70
CA TYR A 125 7.50 -4.71 -2.29
C TYR A 125 6.23 -3.93 -2.67
N GLU A 126 5.22 -4.61 -3.22
CA GLU A 126 3.94 -3.97 -3.53
C GLU A 126 3.21 -3.54 -2.26
N LEU A 127 3.24 -4.37 -1.21
CA LEU A 127 2.71 -4.00 0.10
C LEU A 127 3.44 -2.77 0.66
N TYR A 128 4.78 -2.72 0.58
CA TYR A 128 5.58 -1.54 0.91
C TYR A 128 5.13 -0.28 0.16
N ALA A 129 4.85 -0.38 -1.14
CA ALA A 129 4.40 0.76 -1.93
C ALA A 129 3.02 1.29 -1.52
N LEU A 130 2.14 0.43 -1.03
CA LEU A 130 0.78 0.78 -0.62
C LEU A 130 0.67 1.26 0.83
N LEU A 131 1.60 0.85 1.71
CA LEU A 131 1.53 1.17 3.13
C LEU A 131 1.75 2.68 3.43
N PRO A 132 1.16 3.19 4.53
CA PRO A 132 1.50 4.50 5.08
C PRO A 132 2.98 4.58 5.47
N GLU A 133 3.56 5.78 5.44
CA GLU A 133 5.00 6.02 5.71
C GLU A 133 5.47 5.40 7.04
N LYS A 134 4.63 5.46 8.08
CA LYS A 134 4.90 4.86 9.40
C LYS A 134 5.25 3.36 9.36
N ASN A 135 4.71 2.62 8.39
CA ASN A 135 4.80 1.16 8.33
C ASN A 135 5.73 0.68 7.19
N LYS A 136 6.24 1.60 6.37
CA LYS A 136 7.09 1.27 5.22
C LYS A 136 8.42 0.65 5.62
N ALA A 137 9.05 1.11 6.69
CA ALA A 137 10.36 0.61 7.12
C ALA A 137 10.35 -0.92 7.37
N VAL A 138 9.32 -1.41 8.05
CA VAL A 138 9.15 -2.84 8.38
C VAL A 138 8.92 -3.67 7.12
N ALA A 139 8.05 -3.22 6.22
CA ALA A 139 7.77 -3.92 4.97
C ALA A 139 9.00 -3.93 4.04
N TYR A 140 9.77 -2.85 4.02
CA TYR A 140 11.01 -2.76 3.24
C TYR A 140 12.08 -3.72 3.76
N GLU A 141 12.30 -3.76 5.07
CA GLU A 141 13.24 -4.71 5.70
C GLU A 141 12.86 -6.17 5.37
N ALA A 142 11.57 -6.49 5.41
CA ALA A 142 11.07 -7.80 5.03
C ALA A 142 11.27 -8.11 3.54
N PHE A 143 11.03 -7.12 2.68
CA PHE A 143 11.33 -7.23 1.26
C PHE A 143 12.82 -7.51 1.02
N GLU A 144 13.73 -6.74 1.60
CA GLU A 144 15.18 -6.90 1.39
C GLU A 144 15.66 -8.28 1.81
N LYS A 145 15.24 -8.73 3.00
CA LYS A 145 15.62 -10.04 3.52
C LYS A 145 15.06 -11.17 2.67
N MET A 146 13.77 -11.10 2.30
CA MET A 146 13.19 -12.11 1.43
C MET A 146 13.82 -12.12 0.04
N PHE A 147 14.18 -10.94 -0.49
CA PHE A 147 14.90 -10.82 -1.74
C PHE A 147 16.26 -11.51 -1.68
N ILE A 148 17.03 -11.31 -0.60
CA ILE A 148 18.30 -12.01 -0.38
C ILE A 148 18.10 -13.53 -0.35
N ILE A 149 17.08 -14.00 0.36
CA ILE A 149 16.72 -15.44 0.46
C ILE A 149 16.40 -16.02 -0.92
N GLU A 150 15.57 -15.34 -1.71
CA GLU A 150 15.19 -15.82 -3.05
C GLU A 150 16.36 -15.85 -4.03
N GLN A 151 17.39 -15.01 -3.84
CA GLN A 151 18.61 -15.02 -4.64
C GLN A 151 19.63 -16.08 -4.18
N PHE A 152 19.41 -16.69 -3.02
CA PHE A 152 20.35 -17.61 -2.40
C PHE A 152 20.64 -18.88 -3.23
N PRO A 153 19.64 -19.58 -3.82
CA PRO A 153 19.91 -20.76 -4.64
C PRO A 153 20.84 -20.48 -5.82
N ALA A 154 20.71 -19.30 -6.45
CA ALA A 154 21.56 -18.88 -7.56
C ALA A 154 23.01 -18.62 -7.15
N LYS A 155 23.25 -18.20 -5.89
CA LYS A 155 24.59 -17.91 -5.34
C LYS A 155 25.33 -19.16 -4.87
N ILE A 156 24.62 -20.20 -4.40
CA ILE A 156 25.26 -21.43 -3.90
C ILE A 156 25.92 -22.23 -5.03
N ASN A 157 25.31 -22.26 -6.21
CA ASN A 157 25.73 -23.12 -7.33
C ASN A 157 27.09 -22.73 -7.97
N LYS A 158 27.83 -21.76 -7.42
CA LYS A 158 29.05 -21.18 -8.01
C LYS A 158 30.27 -21.10 -7.08
N ASN A 159 30.50 -22.06 -6.17
CA ASN A 159 31.70 -22.18 -5.28
C ASN A 159 31.54 -21.70 -3.82
N THR A 160 30.33 -21.64 -3.26
CA THR A 160 30.18 -21.19 -1.87
C THR A 160 30.55 -22.30 -0.88
N LYS A 161 31.58 -22.08 -0.04
CA LYS A 161 31.97 -22.99 1.05
C LYS A 161 30.80 -23.21 2.03
N SER A 162 30.60 -24.46 2.45
CA SER A 162 29.52 -24.92 3.34
C SER A 162 29.28 -24.02 4.57
N ASP A 163 30.35 -23.51 5.18
CA ASP A 163 30.28 -22.73 6.43
C ASP A 163 29.56 -21.38 6.28
N LYS A 164 29.63 -20.75 5.09
CA LYS A 164 28.88 -19.51 4.84
C LYS A 164 27.40 -19.78 4.68
N ALA A 165 27.03 -20.90 4.08
CA ALA A 165 25.62 -21.26 3.87
C ALA A 165 24.88 -21.51 5.19
N THR A 166 25.58 -22.04 6.20
CA THR A 166 25.01 -22.26 7.53
C THR A 166 24.73 -20.97 8.30
N GLY A 167 25.60 -19.95 8.19
CA GLY A 167 25.36 -18.65 8.82
C GLY A 167 24.10 -17.95 8.27
N TYR A 168 23.92 -17.99 6.94
CA TYR A 168 22.71 -17.46 6.32
C TYR A 168 21.46 -18.21 6.76
N PHE A 169 21.52 -19.53 6.93
CA PHE A 169 20.37 -20.29 7.40
C PHE A 169 19.95 -19.89 8.83
N ASP A 170 20.92 -19.77 9.74
CA ASP A 170 20.63 -19.38 11.12
C ASP A 170 20.03 -17.96 11.16
N GLU A 171 20.47 -17.05 10.28
CA GLU A 171 19.88 -15.72 10.09
C GLU A 171 18.44 -15.79 9.55
N ILE A 172 18.18 -16.63 8.56
CA ILE A 172 16.84 -16.84 7.99
C ILE A 172 15.87 -17.40 9.03
N VAL A 173 16.30 -18.42 9.79
CA VAL A 173 15.50 -19.02 10.88
C VAL A 173 15.23 -18.01 11.99
N THR A 174 16.22 -17.19 12.34
CA THR A 174 16.06 -16.15 13.36
C THR A 174 15.08 -15.08 12.90
N TYR A 175 15.22 -14.63 11.65
CA TYR A 175 14.37 -13.62 11.05
C TYR A 175 12.91 -14.08 10.95
N THR A 176 12.71 -15.31 10.46
CA THR A 176 11.36 -15.89 10.32
C THR A 176 10.62 -16.02 11.64
N LYS A 177 11.34 -16.24 12.74
CA LYS A 177 10.76 -16.32 14.10
C LYS A 177 10.47 -14.97 14.73
N THR A 178 11.26 -13.94 14.44
CA THR A 178 11.22 -12.66 15.16
C THR A 178 10.47 -11.57 14.43
N SER A 179 10.54 -11.54 13.10
CA SER A 179 10.22 -10.35 12.32
C SER A 179 8.99 -10.50 11.41
N LEU A 180 8.41 -11.70 11.34
CA LEU A 180 7.28 -12.02 10.48
C LEU A 180 5.96 -12.17 11.23
N ASP A 181 5.88 -11.76 12.50
CA ASP A 181 4.59 -11.62 13.17
C ASP A 181 3.88 -10.36 12.66
N ILE A 182 3.28 -10.48 11.47
CA ILE A 182 2.69 -9.39 10.67
C ILE A 182 1.33 -8.94 11.23
N LYS A 183 0.93 -9.39 12.42
CA LYS A 183 -0.43 -9.18 12.94
C LYS A 183 -0.88 -7.71 13.06
N ASP A 184 0.01 -6.74 12.93
CA ASP A 184 -0.26 -5.32 13.21
C ASP A 184 0.20 -4.30 12.15
N TRP A 185 0.48 -4.68 10.89
CA TRP A 185 0.99 -3.73 9.87
C TRP A 185 0.00 -2.62 9.46
N ASN A 186 -1.27 -2.71 9.86
CA ASN A 186 -2.30 -1.72 9.53
C ASN A 186 -2.97 -1.08 10.77
N LYS A 187 -2.42 -1.32 11.98
CA LYS A 187 -2.79 -0.53 13.17
C LYS A 187 -2.01 0.80 13.17
#